data_AF-A0A839GIE4-F1
#
_entry.id   AF-A0A839GIE4-F1
#
_cell.length_a   1.000
_cell.length_b   1.000
_cell.length_c   1.000
_cell.angle_alpha   90.00
_cell.angle_beta   90.00
_cell.angle_gamma   90.00
#
_symmetry.space_group_name_H-M   'P 1'
#
loop_
_entity.id
_entity.type
_entity.pdbx_description
1 polymer ?
#
loop_
_entity_poly.entity_id
_entity_poly.type
_entity_poly.pdbx_seq_one_letter_code
_entity_poly.pdbx_strand_id
1 'polypeptide(L)'
;MEYTSVYGYIKIDRDYEESVNHIKSLGKDDSYPFINTSMFSFGDYEIPYYYENMIFGFAATYKYFGFELSDWNNFIIKIENILRNVDFENAQFHIESSFGDFTLFWTTQGPSLSGKEHEEEYLKEYLLTKTDEWYFGFGKRSVFTGYIESLEDYEDLRNDKTLGFSYPVPLK
;
A
#
# COMPACT_ATOMS: atom_id res chain seq x y z
N MET A 1 6.15 2.84 25.98
CA MET A 1 6.55 1.85 24.95
C MET A 1 5.71 2.19 23.75
N GLU A 2 6.33 2.71 22.69
CA GLU A 2 5.60 3.17 21.51
C GLU A 2 5.44 1.97 20.55
N TYR A 3 4.20 1.73 20.17
CA TYR A 3 3.79 0.69 19.24
C TYR A 3 3.14 1.39 18.04
N THR A 4 3.37 0.82 16.86
CA THR A 4 2.79 1.30 15.61
C THR A 4 1.92 0.19 15.06
N SER A 5 0.65 0.48 14.82
CA SER A 5 -0.28 -0.44 14.20
C SER A 5 -0.28 -0.19 12.70
N VAL A 6 -0.10 -1.24 11.91
CA VAL A 6 -0.18 -1.16 10.46
C VAL A 6 -1.25 -2.12 9.99
N TYR A 7 -2.25 -1.62 9.29
CA TYR A 7 -3.32 -2.45 8.76
C TYR A 7 -3.80 -1.91 7.42
N GLY A 8 -4.37 -2.77 6.60
CA GLY A 8 -4.62 -2.39 5.23
C GLY A 8 -5.21 -3.50 4.39
N TYR A 9 -5.15 -3.30 3.09
CA TYR A 9 -5.64 -4.26 2.13
C TYR A 9 -4.87 -4.24 0.81
N ILE A 10 -4.99 -5.34 0.08
CA ILE A 10 -4.66 -5.47 -1.33
C ILE A 10 -5.92 -5.97 -2.05
N LYS A 11 -6.43 -5.18 -3.00
CA LYS A 11 -7.57 -5.54 -3.85
C LYS A 11 -7.02 -6.26 -5.09
N ILE A 12 -7.39 -7.52 -5.26
CA ILE A 12 -6.92 -8.41 -6.32
C ILE A 12 -7.75 -8.18 -7.59
N ASP A 13 -7.11 -8.14 -8.76
CA ASP A 13 -7.80 -8.01 -10.04
C ASP A 13 -8.42 -9.36 -10.46
N ARG A 14 -7.61 -10.33 -10.91
CA ARG A 14 -8.12 -11.60 -11.46
C ARG A 14 -7.44 -12.83 -10.89
N ASP A 15 -6.11 -12.81 -10.78
CA ASP A 15 -5.34 -14.00 -10.41
C ASP A 15 -5.24 -14.19 -8.89
N TYR A 16 -6.31 -14.71 -8.29
CA TYR A 16 -6.35 -15.00 -6.86
C TYR A 16 -5.37 -16.11 -6.46
N GLU A 17 -5.35 -17.24 -7.17
CA GLU A 17 -4.62 -18.43 -6.73
C GLU A 17 -3.10 -18.18 -6.70
N GLU A 18 -2.54 -17.60 -7.76
CA GLU A 18 -1.11 -17.27 -7.80
C GLU A 18 -0.76 -16.19 -6.78
N SER A 19 -1.62 -15.19 -6.61
CA SER A 19 -1.43 -14.13 -5.60
C SER A 19 -1.41 -14.69 -4.17
N VAL A 20 -2.32 -15.62 -3.84
CA VAL A 20 -2.33 -16.31 -2.53
C VAL A 20 -1.09 -17.17 -2.36
N ASN A 21 -0.70 -17.92 -3.40
CA ASN A 21 0.49 -18.78 -3.35
C ASN A 21 1.75 -17.95 -3.12
N HIS A 22 1.88 -16.80 -3.79
CA HIS A 22 2.98 -15.88 -3.57
C HIS A 22 3.03 -15.38 -2.13
N ILE A 23 1.93 -14.85 -1.58
CA ILE A 23 1.91 -14.34 -0.19
C ILE A 23 2.18 -15.46 0.82
N LYS A 24 1.70 -16.69 0.56
CA LYS A 24 2.03 -17.86 1.38
C LYS A 24 3.51 -18.25 1.32
N SER A 25 4.18 -17.99 0.20
CA SER A 25 5.60 -18.29 0.01
C SER A 25 6.53 -17.33 0.77
N LEU A 26 6.05 -16.15 1.20
CA LEU A 26 6.83 -15.19 1.99
C LEU A 26 7.35 -15.81 3.31
N GLY A 27 6.55 -16.68 3.93
CA GLY A 27 6.91 -17.38 5.15
C GLY A 27 7.17 -16.41 6.31
N LYS A 28 8.37 -16.51 6.89
CA LYS A 28 8.84 -15.65 7.97
C LYS A 28 10.02 -14.81 7.49
N ASP A 29 9.85 -13.50 7.57
CA ASP A 29 10.86 -12.48 7.31
C ASP A 29 11.53 -12.09 8.64
N ASP A 30 12.85 -12.24 8.72
CA ASP A 30 13.64 -11.87 9.90
C ASP A 30 14.24 -10.46 9.78
N SER A 31 14.04 -9.76 8.66
CA SER A 31 14.56 -8.42 8.42
C SER A 31 13.53 -7.35 8.79
N TYR A 32 13.94 -6.30 9.51
CA TYR A 32 13.03 -5.24 9.93
C TYR A 32 12.79 -4.18 8.84
N PRO A 33 11.55 -3.67 8.66
CA PRO A 33 10.29 -4.14 9.24
C PRO A 33 9.88 -5.49 8.63
N PHE A 34 9.55 -6.47 9.46
CA PHE A 34 9.28 -7.83 9.01
C PHE A 34 7.89 -7.95 8.40
N ILE A 35 7.76 -8.60 7.24
CA ILE A 35 6.45 -8.88 6.63
C ILE A 35 6.28 -10.40 6.48
N ASN A 36 5.42 -10.97 7.32
CA ASN A 36 5.20 -12.42 7.39
C ASN A 36 3.88 -12.80 6.73
N THR A 37 3.79 -14.02 6.20
CA THR A 37 2.53 -14.58 5.67
C THR A 37 1.37 -14.48 6.66
N SER A 38 1.63 -14.69 7.95
CA SER A 38 0.59 -14.67 8.99
C SER A 38 -0.05 -13.31 9.23
N MET A 39 0.50 -12.24 8.67
CA MET A 39 -0.08 -10.88 8.74
C MET A 39 -1.17 -10.67 7.70
N PHE A 40 -1.29 -11.58 6.72
CA PHE A 40 -2.29 -11.50 5.67
C PHE A 40 -3.50 -12.37 5.98
N SER A 41 -4.68 -11.90 5.60
CA SER A 41 -5.92 -12.67 5.55
C SER A 41 -6.44 -12.69 4.12
N PHE A 42 -6.90 -13.85 3.63
CA PHE A 42 -7.26 -14.04 2.22
C PHE A 42 -8.76 -13.97 1.93
N GLY A 43 -9.58 -13.78 2.97
CA GLY A 43 -11.05 -13.84 2.87
C GLY A 43 -11.57 -15.22 2.45
N ASP A 44 -12.90 -15.32 2.32
CA ASP A 44 -13.56 -16.48 1.73
C ASP A 44 -13.72 -16.27 0.22
N TYR A 45 -13.45 -17.33 -0.55
CA TYR A 45 -13.51 -17.32 -2.02
C TYR A 45 -14.65 -18.17 -2.60
N GLU A 46 -15.58 -18.61 -1.74
CA GLU A 46 -16.70 -19.47 -2.12
C GLU A 46 -17.89 -18.64 -2.67
N ILE A 47 -18.41 -19.00 -3.83
CA ILE A 47 -19.67 -18.43 -4.37
C ILE A 47 -20.85 -19.03 -3.57
N PRO A 48 -21.81 -18.23 -3.07
CA PRO A 48 -22.15 -16.85 -3.44
C PRO A 48 -21.61 -15.76 -2.51
N TYR A 49 -20.64 -16.07 -1.65
CA TYR A 49 -20.12 -15.12 -0.66
C TYR A 49 -19.20 -14.05 -1.28
N TYR A 50 -18.95 -14.15 -2.59
CA TYR A 50 -18.12 -13.25 -3.38
C TYR A 50 -18.73 -12.98 -4.76
N TYR A 51 -18.71 -11.71 -5.20
CA TYR A 51 -19.22 -11.26 -6.51
C TYR A 51 -18.29 -10.31 -7.28
N GLU A 52 -17.30 -9.68 -6.63
CA GLU A 52 -16.49 -8.59 -7.22
C GLU A 52 -14.99 -8.92 -7.30
N ASN A 53 -14.12 -8.14 -6.66
CA ASN A 53 -12.65 -8.27 -6.60
C ASN A 53 -12.24 -8.65 -5.16
N MET A 54 -11.37 -9.66 -4.99
CA MET A 54 -11.02 -10.17 -3.65
C MET A 54 -10.15 -9.18 -2.91
N ILE A 55 -10.30 -9.15 -1.60
CA ILE A 55 -9.53 -8.27 -0.73
C ILE A 55 -8.69 -9.14 0.19
N PHE A 56 -7.38 -8.98 0.11
CA PHE A 56 -6.47 -9.52 1.12
C PHE A 56 -6.30 -8.48 2.20
N GLY A 57 -6.64 -8.82 3.44
CA GLY A 57 -6.38 -7.97 4.58
C GLY A 57 -4.92 -8.08 5.00
N PHE A 58 -4.39 -7.01 5.58
CA PHE A 58 -3.09 -6.98 6.24
C PHE A 58 -3.25 -6.38 7.63
N ALA A 59 -2.60 -6.96 8.64
CA ALA A 59 -2.51 -6.37 9.98
C ALA A 59 -1.23 -6.80 10.69
N ALA A 60 -0.54 -5.83 11.30
CA ALA A 60 0.66 -6.04 12.11
C ALA A 60 0.79 -4.95 13.17
N THR A 61 1.47 -5.28 14.27
CA THR A 61 1.93 -4.28 15.25
C THR A 61 3.44 -4.34 15.31
N TYR A 62 4.09 -3.21 15.04
CA TYR A 62 5.54 -3.07 15.11
C TYR A 62 5.96 -2.32 16.36
N LYS A 63 7.12 -2.69 16.89
CA LYS A 63 7.79 -1.95 17.95
C LYS A 63 8.80 -1.02 17.28
N TYR A 64 8.70 0.28 17.56
CA TYR A 64 9.60 1.31 17.03
C TYR A 64 9.56 1.51 15.50
N PHE A 65 8.39 1.40 14.86
CA PHE A 65 8.27 1.66 13.41
C PHE A 65 7.92 3.12 13.14
N GLY A 66 8.60 3.72 12.16
CA GLY A 66 8.29 5.05 11.63
C GLY A 66 9.15 6.17 12.20
N PHE A 67 10.19 5.84 12.97
CA PHE A 67 11.08 6.82 13.61
C PHE A 67 12.18 7.29 12.66
N GLU A 68 12.64 6.40 11.77
CA GLU A 68 13.70 6.68 10.82
C GLU A 68 13.17 6.61 9.39
N LEU A 69 13.74 7.42 8.50
CA LEU A 69 13.45 7.35 7.06
C LEU A 69 13.68 5.94 6.49
N SER A 70 14.64 5.18 7.05
CA SER A 70 14.90 3.78 6.71
C SER A 70 13.69 2.88 6.95
N ASP A 71 12.91 3.10 8.01
CA ASP A 71 11.74 2.28 8.32
C ASP A 71 10.70 2.38 7.22
N TRP A 72 10.37 3.63 6.84
CA TRP A 72 9.43 3.95 5.78
C TRP A 72 9.89 3.41 4.43
N ASN A 73 11.15 3.68 4.06
CA ASN A 73 11.72 3.23 2.80
C ASN A 73 11.74 1.70 2.70
N ASN A 74 12.17 1.00 3.76
CA ASN A 74 12.22 -0.46 3.77
C ASN A 74 10.82 -1.07 3.73
N PHE A 75 9.84 -0.48 4.45
CA PHE A 75 8.45 -0.95 4.38
C PHE A 75 7.88 -0.80 2.98
N ILE A 76 8.00 0.39 2.38
CA ILE A 76 7.52 0.67 1.02
C ILE A 76 8.16 -0.29 0.02
N ILE A 77 9.48 -0.45 0.03
CA ILE A 77 10.19 -1.38 -0.88
C ILE A 77 9.69 -2.82 -0.70
N LYS A 78 9.48 -3.28 0.53
CA LYS A 78 9.00 -4.64 0.79
C LYS A 78 7.57 -4.86 0.29
N ILE A 79 6.68 -3.90 0.55
CA ILE A 79 5.31 -3.94 0.01
C ILE A 79 5.36 -3.95 -1.52
N GLU A 80 6.15 -3.08 -2.13
CA GLU A 80 6.31 -3.03 -3.59
C GLU A 80 6.84 -4.35 -4.17
N ASN A 81 7.78 -5.00 -3.51
CA ASN A 81 8.26 -6.33 -3.92
C ASN A 81 7.15 -7.40 -3.88
N ILE A 82 6.25 -7.34 -2.89
CA ILE A 82 5.08 -8.22 -2.81
C ILE A 82 4.12 -7.88 -3.95
N LEU A 83 3.81 -6.60 -4.15
CA LEU A 83 2.87 -6.11 -5.17
C LEU A 83 3.32 -6.46 -6.60
N ARG A 84 4.63 -6.51 -6.89
CA ARG A 84 5.14 -6.97 -8.20
C ARG A 84 4.81 -8.43 -8.53
N ASN A 85 4.46 -9.24 -7.53
CA ASN A 85 4.20 -10.67 -7.67
C ASN A 85 2.74 -11.01 -7.31
N VAL A 86 1.88 -10.01 -7.24
CA VAL A 86 0.45 -10.14 -6.95
C VAL A 86 -0.32 -9.39 -8.04
N ASP A 87 -1.38 -10.00 -8.55
CA ASP A 87 -2.25 -9.37 -9.55
C ASP A 87 -3.23 -8.43 -8.85
N PHE A 88 -2.79 -7.21 -8.52
CA PHE A 88 -3.57 -6.24 -7.76
C PHE A 88 -4.11 -5.09 -8.62
N GLU A 89 -5.23 -4.53 -8.20
CA GLU A 89 -5.77 -3.27 -8.70
C GLU A 89 -5.28 -2.11 -7.82
N ASN A 90 -5.61 -2.16 -6.52
CA ASN A 90 -5.27 -1.13 -5.53
C ASN A 90 -4.76 -1.78 -4.25
N ALA A 91 -3.81 -1.13 -3.56
CA ALA A 91 -3.37 -1.53 -2.24
C ALA A 91 -3.28 -0.31 -1.33
N GLN A 92 -3.68 -0.48 -0.07
CA GLN A 92 -3.64 0.60 0.93
C GLN A 92 -3.18 0.07 2.27
N PHE A 93 -2.27 0.80 2.92
CA PHE A 93 -1.77 0.47 4.26
C PHE A 93 -1.85 1.71 5.13
N HIS A 94 -2.68 1.64 6.16
CA HIS A 94 -2.81 2.62 7.22
C HIS A 94 -1.83 2.31 8.35
N ILE A 95 -1.20 3.35 8.87
CA ILE A 95 -0.13 3.29 9.86
C ILE A 95 -0.52 4.27 10.96
N GLU A 96 -0.99 3.73 12.07
CA GLU A 96 -1.39 4.48 13.27
C GLU A 96 -0.24 4.42 14.28
N SER A 97 0.31 5.58 14.64
CA SER A 97 1.47 5.70 15.51
C SER A 97 1.38 6.90 16.44
N SER A 98 2.27 6.97 17.43
CA SER A 98 2.38 8.16 18.30
C SER A 98 2.82 9.45 17.58
N PHE A 99 3.32 9.36 16.35
CA PHE A 99 3.79 10.50 15.57
C PHE A 99 2.78 10.98 14.53
N GLY A 100 1.68 10.24 14.36
CA GLY A 100 0.64 10.55 13.40
C GLY A 100 0.08 9.31 12.74
N ASP A 101 -0.93 9.58 11.93
CA ASP A 101 -1.68 8.61 11.16
C ASP A 101 -1.34 8.81 9.69
N PHE A 102 -0.87 7.76 9.03
CA PHE A 102 -0.42 7.82 7.64
C PHE A 102 -1.14 6.76 6.85
N THR A 103 -1.51 7.07 5.62
CA THR A 103 -2.07 6.08 4.70
C THR A 103 -1.26 6.07 3.43
N LEU A 104 -0.64 4.93 3.12
CA LEU A 104 0.09 4.68 1.90
C LEU A 104 -0.84 3.99 0.89
N PHE A 105 -0.79 4.40 -0.37
CA PHE A 105 -1.66 3.88 -1.42
C PHE A 105 -0.89 3.60 -2.71
N TRP A 106 -1.16 2.44 -3.31
CA TRP A 106 -0.68 2.01 -4.62
C TRP A 106 -1.88 1.65 -5.51
N THR A 107 -1.77 1.94 -6.80
CA THR A 107 -2.72 1.46 -7.82
C THR A 107 -1.99 1.18 -9.12
N THR A 108 -2.36 0.10 -9.80
CA THR A 108 -1.72 -0.26 -11.08
C THR A 108 -2.00 0.78 -12.16
N GLN A 109 -1.11 0.86 -13.14
CA GLN A 109 -1.34 1.69 -14.32
C GLN A 109 -2.41 1.04 -15.20
N GLY A 110 -3.67 1.32 -14.91
CA GLY A 110 -4.79 0.94 -15.77
C GLY A 110 -5.09 2.00 -16.83
N PRO A 111 -5.93 1.69 -17.83
CA PRO A 111 -6.66 2.74 -18.50
C PRO A 111 -7.42 3.46 -17.40
N SER A 112 -6.98 4.68 -17.05
CA SER A 112 -7.76 5.52 -16.16
C SER A 112 -9.21 5.53 -16.67
N LEU A 113 -10.17 5.72 -15.78
CA LEU A 113 -11.56 6.02 -16.18
C LEU A 113 -11.64 7.18 -17.22
N SER A 114 -10.54 7.91 -17.44
CA SER A 114 -10.35 9.04 -18.34
C SER A 114 -9.37 8.82 -19.52
N GLY A 115 -8.78 7.64 -19.71
CA GLY A 115 -7.77 7.37 -20.75
C GLY A 115 -6.42 8.10 -20.56
N LYS A 116 -5.39 7.68 -21.32
CA LYS A 116 -4.01 8.26 -21.24
C LYS A 116 -3.95 9.77 -21.44
N GLU A 117 -4.92 10.35 -22.15
CA GLU A 117 -4.99 11.78 -22.46
C GLU A 117 -5.26 12.66 -21.23
N HIS A 118 -5.71 12.07 -20.11
CA HIS A 118 -6.02 12.79 -18.86
C HIS A 118 -5.17 12.30 -17.68
N GLU A 119 -4.05 11.62 -17.94
CA GLU A 119 -3.19 11.05 -16.89
C GLU A 119 -2.62 12.14 -15.97
N GLU A 120 -2.17 13.27 -16.52
CA GLU A 120 -1.64 14.38 -15.72
C GLU A 120 -2.70 15.00 -14.80
N GLU A 121 -3.93 15.16 -15.30
CA GLU A 121 -5.06 15.66 -14.50
C GLU A 121 -5.43 14.66 -13.40
N TYR A 122 -5.47 13.37 -13.73
CA TYR A 122 -5.68 12.30 -12.77
C TYR A 122 -4.61 12.28 -11.67
N LEU A 123 -3.32 12.35 -12.02
CA LEU A 123 -2.23 12.38 -11.05
C LEU A 123 -2.33 13.60 -10.13
N LYS A 124 -2.71 14.76 -10.67
CA LYS A 124 -2.85 16.00 -9.90
C LYS A 124 -4.08 15.99 -9.00
N GLU A 125 -5.23 15.58 -9.51
CA GLU A 125 -6.48 15.50 -8.75
C GLU A 125 -6.38 14.48 -7.61
N TYR A 126 -5.73 13.35 -7.89
CA TYR A 126 -5.59 12.26 -6.93
C TYR A 126 -4.30 12.36 -6.12
N LEU A 127 -3.46 13.39 -6.31
CA LEU A 127 -2.18 13.62 -5.61
C LEU A 127 -1.21 12.43 -5.66
N LEU A 128 -1.15 11.76 -6.81
CA LEU A 128 -0.35 10.57 -7.06
C LEU A 128 0.98 10.91 -7.74
N THR A 129 2.01 10.15 -7.40
CA THR A 129 3.30 10.10 -8.08
C THR A 129 3.35 8.88 -8.98
N LYS A 130 3.67 9.11 -10.26
CA LYS A 130 3.85 8.04 -11.25
C LYS A 130 5.24 7.43 -11.17
N THR A 131 5.30 6.10 -11.28
CA THR A 131 6.52 5.32 -11.50
C THR A 131 6.42 4.58 -12.84
N ASP A 132 7.40 3.73 -13.15
CA ASP A 132 7.32 2.84 -14.31
C ASP A 132 6.32 1.68 -14.09
N GLU A 133 5.94 1.38 -12.85
CA GLU A 133 5.13 0.20 -12.49
C GLU A 133 3.72 0.56 -12.02
N TRP A 134 3.54 1.66 -11.29
CA TRP A 134 2.25 2.03 -10.66
C TRP A 134 2.15 3.54 -10.39
N TYR A 135 1.01 3.93 -9.83
CA TYR A 135 0.84 5.21 -9.16
C TYR A 135 0.89 5.00 -7.64
N PHE A 136 1.52 5.94 -6.94
CA PHE A 136 1.65 5.91 -5.49
C PHE A 136 1.22 7.24 -4.88
N GLY A 137 0.62 7.22 -3.70
CA GLY A 137 0.34 8.45 -2.97
C GLY A 137 -0.01 8.21 -1.51
N PHE A 138 -0.37 9.32 -0.87
CA PHE A 138 -0.79 9.35 0.53
C PHE A 138 -2.29 9.61 0.66
N GLY A 139 -2.80 9.44 1.87
CA GLY A 139 -4.16 9.77 2.26
C GLY A 139 -5.11 8.59 2.12
N LYS A 140 -6.16 8.62 2.93
CA LYS A 140 -7.19 7.58 2.93
C LYS A 140 -7.97 7.64 1.63
N ARG A 141 -8.14 6.48 0.99
CA ARG A 141 -8.80 6.38 -0.31
C ARG A 141 -9.90 5.34 -0.31
N SER A 142 -10.88 5.57 -1.18
CA SER A 142 -11.92 4.59 -1.46
C SER A 142 -11.31 3.34 -2.07
N VAL A 143 -11.69 2.18 -1.52
CA VAL A 143 -11.30 0.86 -2.04
C VAL A 143 -11.74 0.68 -3.50
N PHE A 144 -12.89 1.24 -3.86
CA PHE A 144 -13.53 1.01 -5.15
C PHE A 144 -13.05 1.98 -6.24
N THR A 145 -12.86 3.25 -5.90
CA THR A 145 -12.56 4.29 -6.88
C THR A 145 -11.12 4.81 -6.80
N GLY A 146 -10.39 4.53 -5.71
CA GLY A 146 -9.09 5.14 -5.43
C GLY A 146 -9.16 6.64 -5.09
N TYR A 147 -10.37 7.22 -5.03
CA TYR A 147 -10.58 8.62 -4.71
C TYR A 147 -10.16 8.94 -3.30
N ILE A 148 -9.53 10.10 -3.11
CA ILE A 148 -9.05 10.56 -1.81
C ILE A 148 -10.23 11.00 -0.95
N GLU A 149 -10.47 10.29 0.14
CA GLU A 149 -11.52 10.62 1.10
C GLU A 149 -11.05 11.71 2.06
N SER A 150 -9.80 11.59 2.52
CA SER A 150 -9.16 12.54 3.41
C SER A 150 -7.65 12.51 3.20
N LEU A 151 -7.04 13.69 3.23
CA LEU A 151 -5.61 13.86 3.34
C LEU A 151 -5.34 15.16 4.10
N GLU A 152 -4.82 15.04 5.31
CA GLU A 152 -4.28 16.19 6.04
C GLU A 152 -2.81 16.39 5.64
N ASP A 153 -2.32 17.63 5.67
CA ASP A 153 -0.98 17.98 5.17
C ASP A 153 0.14 17.16 5.82
N TYR A 154 0.00 16.76 7.09
CA TYR A 154 0.99 15.96 7.81
C TYR A 154 0.95 14.47 7.47
N GLU A 155 -0.15 13.96 6.90
CA GLU A 155 -0.29 12.53 6.53
C GLU A 155 0.50 12.20 5.25
N ASP A 156 0.95 13.23 4.53
CA ASP A 156 1.86 13.10 3.39
C ASP A 156 3.31 13.28 3.86
N LEU A 157 4.05 12.17 3.93
CA LEU A 157 5.45 12.18 4.38
C LEU A 157 6.37 13.09 3.55
N ARG A 158 5.99 13.42 2.32
CA ARG A 158 6.74 14.36 1.46
C ARG A 158 6.73 15.78 2.03
N ASN A 159 5.73 16.11 2.86
CA ASN A 159 5.61 17.41 3.51
C ASN A 159 6.46 17.50 4.78
N ASP A 160 6.90 16.37 5.35
CA ASP A 160 7.84 16.36 6.47
C ASP A 160 9.27 16.62 5.99
N LYS A 161 9.68 17.89 6.07
CA LYS A 161 11.03 18.35 5.72
C LYS A 161 12.12 17.78 6.61
N THR A 162 11.79 17.30 7.81
CA THR A 162 12.77 16.76 8.76
C THR A 162 13.10 15.31 8.47
N LEU A 163 12.11 14.54 8.01
CA LEU A 163 12.29 13.15 7.61
C LEU A 163 13.05 13.02 6.28
N GLY A 164 12.89 14.00 5.39
CA GLY A 164 13.57 14.01 4.09
C GLY A 164 13.07 12.92 3.14
N PHE A 165 11.80 12.51 3.29
CA PHE A 165 11.20 11.49 2.47
C PHE A 165 11.07 11.94 1.01
N SER A 166 11.35 11.01 0.10
CA SER A 166 11.21 11.19 -1.34
C SER A 166 10.68 9.91 -1.96
N TYR A 167 9.82 10.06 -2.96
CA TYR A 167 9.30 8.94 -3.74
C TYR A 167 9.52 9.18 -5.25
N PRO A 168 9.92 8.17 -6.06
CA PRO A 168 10.20 6.77 -5.69
C PRO A 168 11.31 6.62 -4.66
N VAL A 169 11.25 5.57 -3.85
CA VAL A 169 12.28 5.31 -2.84
C VAL A 169 13.62 5.04 -3.54
N PRO A 170 14.69 5.80 -3.23
CA PRO A 170 15.99 5.58 -3.86
C PRO A 170 16.55 4.20 -3.53
N LEU A 171 16.94 3.44 -4.56
CA LEU A 171 17.73 2.22 -4.39
C LEU A 171 19.11 2.62 -3.85
N LYS A 172 19.46 2.13 -2.65
CA LYS A 172 20.78 2.30 -2.05
C LYS A 172 21.78 1.30 -2.60
#